data_AF-A0AAW9AS61-F1
#
_entry.id   AF-A0AAW9AS61-F1
#
_cell.length_a   1.000
_cell.length_b   1.000
_cell.length_c   1.000
_cell.angle_alpha   90.00
_cell.angle_beta   90.00
_cell.angle_gamma   90.00
#
_symmetry.space_group_name_H-M   'P 1'
#
loop_
_entity.id
_entity.type
_entity.pdbx_description
1 polymer ?
#
loop_
_entity_poly.entity_id
_entity_poly.type
_entity_poly.pdbx_seq_one_letter_code
_entity_poly.pdbx_strand_id
1 'polypeptide(L)'
;MTKNGHLITGAIASIYPAFIALNSFGLPYSLAACLMTIAGANAPDYLEIRYTKKIVKKSGFFQKPKEITVSKTVLAHRGVTHTILYWFTAFILSYLLINPTVWFKELIDRFSVLSELHDSKIILSLLLGYAFGGLTHLFGDLPNKKSIPVIPFGFRFCLNLWNSGEKEKFMMFLVGVVTCILVGIEANLLTLDRLLEWYAFISELIVQFFPKNQVTV
;
A
#
# COMPACT_ATOMS: atom_id res chain seq x y z
N MET A 1 -10.01 12.76 0.10
CA MET A 1 -10.68 13.00 1.41
C MET A 1 -10.14 14.30 2.01
N THR A 2 -10.55 14.71 3.20
CA THR A 2 -9.89 15.76 3.98
C THR A 2 -8.65 15.20 4.67
N LYS A 3 -7.76 16.09 5.14
CA LYS A 3 -6.52 15.72 5.85
C LYS A 3 -6.78 14.79 7.04
N ASN A 4 -7.82 15.06 7.84
CA ASN A 4 -8.17 14.21 8.97
C ASN A 4 -8.73 12.87 8.53
N GLY A 5 -9.50 12.85 7.43
CA GLY A 5 -9.96 11.62 6.79
C GLY A 5 -8.80 10.71 6.39
N HIS A 6 -7.77 11.27 5.74
CA HIS A 6 -6.57 10.53 5.34
C HIS A 6 -5.80 9.96 6.53
N LEU A 7 -5.64 10.73 7.60
CA LEU A 7 -4.95 10.27 8.81
C LEU A 7 -5.68 9.10 9.48
N ILE A 8 -7.00 9.22 9.69
CA ILE A 8 -7.79 8.19 10.37
C ILE A 8 -7.87 6.91 9.53
N THR A 9 -8.16 7.03 8.23
CA THR A 9 -8.18 5.86 7.34
C THR A 9 -6.81 5.21 7.22
N GLY A 10 -5.73 5.98 7.17
CA GLY A 10 -4.36 5.46 7.23
C GLY A 10 -4.08 4.69 8.52
N ALA A 11 -4.56 5.19 9.67
CA ALA A 11 -4.41 4.51 10.96
C ALA A 11 -5.27 3.23 11.09
N ILE A 12 -6.44 3.18 10.45
CA ILE A 12 -7.25 1.95 10.38
C ILE A 12 -6.58 0.95 9.43
N ALA A 13 -6.21 1.40 8.23
CA ALA A 13 -5.59 0.58 7.21
C ALA A 13 -4.23 0.00 7.63
N SER A 14 -3.52 0.68 8.54
CA SER A 14 -2.20 0.25 9.02
C SER A 14 -2.19 -1.11 9.70
N ILE A 15 -3.33 -1.57 10.22
CA ILE A 15 -3.45 -2.88 10.88
C ILE A 15 -3.02 -4.01 9.93
N TYR A 16 -3.38 -3.94 8.65
CA TYR A 16 -3.05 -5.01 7.70
C TYR A 16 -1.55 -5.15 7.39
N PRO A 17 -0.82 -4.12 6.91
CA PRO A 17 0.62 -4.23 6.70
C PRO A 17 1.39 -4.41 8.01
N ALA A 18 0.89 -3.88 9.13
CA ALA A 18 1.46 -4.17 10.45
C ALA A 18 1.31 -5.64 10.85
N PHE A 19 0.19 -6.28 10.53
CA PHE A 19 -0.04 -7.70 10.75
C PHE A 19 0.92 -8.56 9.92
N ILE A 20 1.10 -8.25 8.63
CA ILE A 20 2.07 -8.94 7.77
C ILE A 20 3.47 -8.81 8.38
N ALA A 21 3.95 -7.60 8.61
CA ALA A 21 5.30 -7.36 9.13
C ALA A 21 5.53 -7.96 10.53
N LEU A 22 4.50 -8.01 11.38
CA LEU A 22 4.57 -8.67 12.69
C LEU A 22 4.84 -10.17 12.55
N ASN A 23 4.13 -10.84 11.66
CA ASN A 23 4.25 -12.29 11.47
C ASN A 23 5.52 -12.66 10.69
N SER A 24 6.00 -11.80 9.79
CA SER A 24 7.20 -12.08 9.01
C SER A 24 8.50 -11.69 9.73
N PHE A 25 8.53 -10.54 10.43
CA PHE A 25 9.78 -9.97 10.96
C PHE A 25 9.73 -9.59 12.45
N GLY A 26 8.54 -9.44 13.04
CA GLY A 26 8.35 -9.12 14.45
C GLY A 26 7.97 -7.66 14.74
N LEU A 27 7.87 -7.33 16.03
CA LEU A 27 7.25 -6.09 16.52
C LEU A 27 7.87 -4.78 15.99
N PRO A 28 9.21 -4.59 15.97
CA PRO A 28 9.79 -3.32 15.49
C PRO A 28 9.42 -2.99 14.05
N TYR A 29 9.35 -4.02 13.20
CA TYR A 29 9.02 -3.91 11.79
C TYR A 29 7.52 -3.66 11.57
N SER A 30 6.68 -4.28 12.39
CA SER A 30 5.24 -4.00 12.45
C SER A 30 4.96 -2.53 12.77
N LEU A 31 5.66 -1.96 13.76
CA LEU A 31 5.54 -0.54 14.09
C LEU A 31 6.01 0.35 12.94
N ALA A 32 7.11 0.00 12.27
CA ALA A 32 7.60 0.72 11.10
C ALA A 32 6.58 0.73 9.95
N ALA A 33 5.99 -0.44 9.63
CA ALA A 33 4.94 -0.55 8.63
C ALA A 33 3.69 0.27 9.01
N CYS A 34 3.32 0.27 10.30
CA CYS A 34 2.18 1.03 10.80
C CYS A 34 2.37 2.54 10.59
N LEU A 35 3.51 3.09 11.05
CA LEU A 35 3.85 4.51 10.90
C LEU A 35 3.91 4.92 9.43
N MET A 36 4.50 4.08 8.59
CA MET A 36 4.60 4.37 7.16
C MET A 36 3.28 4.27 6.43
N THR A 37 2.33 3.46 6.90
CA THR A 37 0.96 3.45 6.33
C THR A 37 0.26 4.78 6.56
N ILE A 38 0.37 5.34 7.76
CA ILE A 38 -0.21 6.65 8.08
C ILE A 38 0.46 7.76 7.24
N ALA A 39 1.79 7.71 7.10
CA ALA A 39 2.52 8.63 6.24
C ALA A 39 2.12 8.48 4.76
N GLY A 40 2.03 7.24 4.27
CA GLY A 40 1.63 6.87 2.91
C GLY A 40 0.22 7.33 2.56
N ALA A 41 -0.72 7.28 3.49
CA ALA A 41 -2.09 7.76 3.29
C ALA A 41 -2.19 9.27 2.99
N ASN A 42 -1.13 10.04 3.26
CA ASN A 42 -1.03 11.46 2.90
C ASN A 42 -0.02 11.71 1.76
N ALA A 43 0.75 10.70 1.37
CA ALA A 43 1.85 10.85 0.45
C ALA A 43 1.43 11.31 -0.96
N PRO A 44 0.35 10.81 -1.59
CA PRO A 44 -0.07 11.29 -2.91
C PRO A 44 -0.22 12.82 -3.00
N ASP A 45 -0.78 13.44 -1.96
CA ASP A 45 -0.94 14.90 -1.87
C ASP A 45 0.37 15.64 -1.54
N TYR A 46 1.21 15.07 -0.65
CA TYR A 46 2.48 15.71 -0.28
C TYR A 46 3.51 15.70 -1.41
N LEU A 47 3.52 14.63 -2.20
CA LEU A 47 4.42 14.50 -3.33
C LEU A 47 4.09 15.47 -4.49
N GLU A 48 2.94 16.15 -4.47
CA GLU A 48 2.60 17.15 -5.49
C GLU A 48 3.42 18.43 -5.41
N ILE A 49 4.09 18.66 -4.27
CA ILE A 49 4.93 19.84 -3.95
C ILE A 49 4.20 21.16 -4.25
N ARG A 50 3.61 21.75 -3.22
CA ARG A 50 2.90 23.03 -3.33
C ARG A 50 3.87 24.21 -3.27
N TYR A 51 3.72 25.16 -4.17
CA TYR A 51 4.42 26.43 -4.16
C TYR A 51 3.44 27.59 -4.35
N THR A 52 3.84 28.76 -3.87
CA THR A 52 3.00 29.96 -3.92
C THR A 52 3.49 30.87 -5.04
N LYS A 53 2.57 31.32 -5.90
CA LYS A 53 2.88 32.27 -6.99
C LYS A 53 2.00 33.49 -6.85
N LYS A 54 2.61 34.68 -6.84
CA LYS A 54 1.87 35.93 -6.96
C LYS A 54 1.52 36.16 -8.44
N ILE A 55 0.24 36.40 -8.71
CA ILE A 55 -0.26 36.69 -10.05
C ILE A 55 -0.97 38.02 -10.01
N VAL A 56 -0.63 38.89 -10.95
CA VAL A 56 -1.34 40.16 -11.14
C VAL A 56 -2.55 39.90 -12.02
N LYS A 57 -3.75 40.01 -11.47
CA LYS A 57 -4.99 39.88 -12.24
C LYS A 57 -5.29 41.24 -12.86
N LYS A 58 -5.19 41.35 -14.19
CA LYS A 58 -5.72 42.50 -14.93
C LYS A 58 -7.25 42.43 -14.84
N SER A 59 -7.86 43.32 -14.07
CA SER A 59 -9.28 43.63 -14.22
C SER A 59 -9.46 44.71 -15.30
N GLY A 60 -10.67 44.87 -15.81
CA GLY A 60 -10.98 45.65 -17.01
C GLY A 60 -10.49 47.11 -17.00
N PHE A 61 -10.65 47.80 -18.12
CA PHE A 61 -9.98 49.06 -18.54
C PHE A 61 -9.82 50.17 -17.49
N PHE A 62 -10.64 50.19 -16.42
CA PHE A 62 -10.63 51.20 -15.35
C PHE A 62 -10.23 50.69 -13.95
N GLN A 63 -9.93 49.41 -13.75
CA GLN A 63 -9.56 48.89 -12.43
C GLN A 63 -8.04 48.70 -12.26
N LYS A 64 -7.52 49.12 -11.11
CA LYS A 64 -6.11 48.90 -10.75
C LYS A 64 -5.80 47.39 -10.66
N PRO A 65 -4.67 46.94 -11.20
CA PRO A 65 -4.26 45.54 -11.13
C PRO A 65 -4.17 45.09 -9.67
N LYS A 66 -4.86 43.98 -9.35
CA LYS A 66 -4.82 43.38 -8.01
C LYS A 66 -3.84 42.21 -8.01
N GLU A 67 -2.86 42.26 -7.12
CA GLU A 67 -1.96 41.14 -6.88
C GLU A 67 -2.69 40.09 -6.04
N ILE A 68 -2.73 38.86 -6.54
CA ILE A 68 -3.39 37.73 -5.88
C ILE A 68 -2.35 36.64 -5.71
N THR A 69 -2.23 36.16 -4.49
CA THR A 69 -1.40 35.01 -4.16
C THR A 69 -2.17 33.74 -4.46
N VAL A 70 -1.71 32.93 -5.42
CA VAL A 70 -2.31 31.63 -5.74
C VAL A 70 -1.36 30.49 -5.35
N SER A 71 -1.93 29.39 -4.83
CA SER A 71 -1.18 28.15 -4.61
C SER A 71 -1.21 27.32 -5.89
N LYS A 72 -0.03 26.85 -6.31
CA LYS A 72 0.16 25.93 -7.44
C LYS A 72 0.93 24.69 -6.95
N THR A 73 0.89 23.62 -7.73
CA THR A 73 1.67 22.40 -7.48
C THR A 73 2.70 22.20 -8.59
N VAL A 74 3.85 21.62 -8.27
CA VAL A 74 4.88 21.28 -9.26
C VAL A 74 4.40 20.12 -10.12
N LEU A 75 3.84 19.09 -9.48
CA LEU A 75 3.15 18.01 -10.17
C LEU A 75 1.65 18.32 -10.18
N ALA A 76 0.99 18.05 -11.31
CA ALA A 76 -0.45 18.29 -11.41
C ALA A 76 -1.21 17.50 -10.33
N HIS A 77 -2.18 18.16 -9.67
CA HIS A 77 -3.02 17.49 -8.68
C HIS A 77 -3.76 16.32 -9.33
N ARG A 78 -3.69 15.14 -8.70
CA ARG A 78 -4.18 13.87 -9.29
C ARG A 78 -3.49 13.48 -10.60
N GLY A 79 -2.21 13.83 -10.73
CA GLY A 79 -1.33 13.42 -11.80
C GLY A 79 -0.53 12.17 -11.42
N VAL A 80 0.79 12.22 -11.64
CA VAL A 80 1.72 11.09 -11.43
C VAL A 80 1.60 10.50 -10.03
N THR A 81 1.52 11.34 -8.98
CA THR A 81 1.48 10.90 -7.57
C THR A 81 0.19 10.17 -7.20
N HIS A 82 -0.85 10.28 -8.01
CA HIS A 82 -2.13 9.60 -7.81
C HIS A 82 -2.37 8.46 -8.81
N THR A 83 -1.30 7.93 -9.39
CA THR A 83 -1.40 6.82 -10.33
C THR A 83 -1.47 5.50 -9.58
N ILE A 84 -2.60 4.79 -9.67
CA ILE A 84 -2.84 3.54 -8.94
C ILE A 84 -1.73 2.52 -9.20
N LEU A 85 -1.29 2.38 -10.46
CA LEU A 85 -0.27 1.41 -10.85
C LEU A 85 1.00 1.50 -10.00
N TYR A 86 1.53 2.70 -9.73
CA TYR A 86 2.80 2.83 -8.98
C TYR A 86 2.67 2.33 -7.55
N TRP A 87 1.59 2.71 -6.88
CA TRP A 87 1.32 2.30 -5.49
C TRP A 87 1.01 0.81 -5.42
N PHE A 88 0.26 0.29 -6.39
CA PHE A 88 -0.06 -1.13 -6.48
C PHE A 88 1.18 -1.98 -6.73
N THR A 89 2.01 -1.61 -7.71
CA THR A 89 3.25 -2.31 -8.00
C THR A 89 4.21 -2.28 -6.81
N ALA A 90 4.37 -1.13 -6.14
CA ALA A 90 5.21 -1.04 -4.94
C ALA A 90 4.70 -1.94 -3.81
N PHE A 91 3.39 -1.96 -3.57
CA PHE A 91 2.76 -2.81 -2.56
C PHE A 91 2.96 -4.29 -2.89
N ILE A 92 2.59 -4.73 -4.10
CA ILE A 92 2.73 -6.12 -4.53
C ILE A 92 4.19 -6.57 -4.52
N LEU A 93 5.11 -5.75 -4.99
CA LEU A 93 6.54 -6.06 -4.95
C LEU A 93 7.01 -6.25 -3.50
N SER A 94 6.66 -5.35 -2.59
CA SER A 94 7.02 -5.48 -1.18
C SER A 94 6.40 -6.73 -0.54
N TYR A 95 5.15 -7.06 -0.86
CA TYR A 95 4.48 -8.26 -0.35
C TYR A 95 5.17 -9.55 -0.85
N LEU A 96 5.48 -9.63 -2.14
CA LEU A 96 6.17 -10.78 -2.73
C LEU A 96 7.61 -10.93 -2.26
N LEU A 97 8.29 -9.82 -1.94
CA LEU A 97 9.62 -9.88 -1.31
C LEU A 97 9.54 -10.31 0.16
N ILE A 98 8.44 -10.08 0.86
CA ILE A 98 8.25 -10.56 2.24
C ILE A 98 7.85 -12.04 2.25
N ASN A 99 6.92 -12.42 1.37
CA ASN A 99 6.34 -13.76 1.25
C ASN A 99 6.62 -14.33 -0.15
N PRO A 100 7.88 -14.67 -0.49
CA PRO A 100 8.22 -15.12 -1.83
C PRO A 100 7.63 -16.49 -2.13
N THR A 101 6.95 -16.59 -3.27
CA THR A 101 6.61 -17.89 -3.87
C THR A 101 7.87 -18.56 -4.42
N VAL A 102 7.83 -19.87 -4.68
CA VAL A 102 8.94 -20.63 -5.27
C VAL A 102 9.46 -19.95 -6.54
N TRP A 103 8.55 -19.58 -7.44
CA TRP A 103 8.88 -18.91 -8.71
C TRP A 103 9.46 -17.51 -8.51
N PHE A 104 8.97 -16.78 -7.51
CA PHE A 104 9.45 -15.43 -7.24
C PHE A 104 10.83 -15.45 -6.57
N LYS A 105 11.15 -16.49 -5.79
CA LYS A 105 12.47 -16.67 -5.20
C LYS A 105 13.56 -16.80 -6.26
N GLU A 106 13.31 -17.58 -7.32
CA GLU A 106 14.24 -17.64 -8.46
C GLU A 106 14.49 -16.28 -9.10
N LEU A 107 13.48 -15.41 -9.12
CA LEU A 107 13.63 -14.05 -9.64
C LEU A 107 14.48 -13.20 -8.69
N ILE A 108 14.25 -13.28 -7.38
CA ILE A 108 15.05 -12.59 -6.35
C ILE A 108 16.52 -12.97 -6.50
N ASP A 109 16.82 -14.26 -6.59
CA ASP A 109 18.20 -14.78 -6.66
C ASP A 109 18.93 -14.36 -7.95
N ARG A 110 18.19 -14.06 -9.04
CA ARG A 110 18.76 -13.60 -10.32
C ARG A 110 19.13 -12.11 -10.32
N PHE A 111 18.52 -11.30 -9.47
CA PHE A 111 18.70 -9.84 -9.48
C PHE A 111 19.23 -9.35 -8.14
N SER A 112 20.50 -8.92 -8.10
CA SER A 112 21.17 -8.48 -6.86
C SER A 112 20.38 -7.43 -6.08
N VAL A 113 19.78 -6.46 -6.76
CA VAL A 113 18.95 -5.42 -6.15
C VAL A 113 17.73 -6.01 -5.44
N LEU A 114 17.10 -7.04 -6.00
CA LEU A 114 15.97 -7.70 -5.36
C LEU A 114 16.41 -8.54 -4.16
N SER A 115 17.57 -9.20 -4.24
CA SER A 115 18.17 -9.92 -3.11
C SER A 115 18.50 -8.98 -1.95
N GLU A 116 19.18 -7.86 -2.21
CA GLU A 116 19.51 -6.86 -1.19
C GLU A 116 18.26 -6.26 -0.54
N LEU A 117 17.22 -6.04 -1.34
CA LEU A 117 15.94 -5.55 -0.83
C LEU A 117 15.20 -6.61 -0.02
N HIS A 118 15.25 -7.88 -0.44
CA HIS A 118 14.68 -9.04 0.27
C HIS A 118 15.29 -9.19 1.68
N ASP A 119 16.61 -9.01 1.79
CA ASP A 119 17.33 -9.12 3.06
C ASP A 119 17.04 -7.94 4.00
N SER A 120 16.62 -6.79 3.46
CA SER A 120 16.36 -5.58 4.24
C SER A 120 14.93 -5.50 4.78
N LYS A 121 14.69 -6.26 5.86
CA LYS A 121 13.41 -6.32 6.59
C LYS A 121 12.81 -4.95 6.90
N ILE A 122 13.65 -3.98 7.30
CA ILE A 122 13.19 -2.63 7.63
C ILE A 122 12.71 -1.88 6.40
N ILE A 123 13.46 -1.93 5.29
CA ILE A 123 13.07 -1.24 4.05
C ILE A 123 11.79 -1.86 3.51
N LEU A 124 11.66 -3.20 3.51
CA LEU A 124 10.43 -3.87 3.10
C LEU A 124 9.23 -3.46 3.94
N SER A 125 9.38 -3.38 5.26
CA SER A 125 8.29 -2.99 6.15
C SER A 125 7.86 -1.54 5.93
N LEU A 126 8.84 -0.63 5.75
CA LEU A 126 8.57 0.77 5.42
C LEU A 126 7.87 0.89 4.06
N LEU A 127 8.35 0.18 3.05
CA LEU A 127 7.79 0.18 1.69
C LEU A 127 6.39 -0.39 1.65
N LEU A 128 6.15 -1.54 2.31
CA LEU A 128 4.84 -2.19 2.42
C LEU A 128 3.82 -1.24 3.01
N GLY A 129 4.14 -0.65 4.18
CA GLY A 129 3.26 0.31 4.84
C GLY A 129 3.01 1.53 3.98
N TYR A 130 4.07 2.16 3.47
CA TYR A 130 3.96 3.38 2.66
C TYR A 130 3.12 3.16 1.40
N ALA A 131 3.36 2.05 0.70
CA ALA A 131 2.65 1.71 -0.52
C ALA A 131 1.16 1.44 -0.25
N PHE A 132 0.85 0.66 0.81
CA PHE A 132 -0.53 0.37 1.21
C PHE A 132 -1.28 1.62 1.69
N GLY A 133 -0.59 2.54 2.37
CA GLY A 133 -1.12 3.84 2.74
C GLY A 133 -1.52 4.67 1.51
N GLY A 134 -0.64 4.77 0.52
CA GLY A 134 -0.95 5.47 -0.73
C GLY A 134 -2.10 4.82 -1.50
N LEU A 135 -2.19 3.48 -1.54
CA LEU A 135 -3.35 2.78 -2.09
C LEU A 135 -4.64 3.14 -1.34
N THR A 136 -4.61 3.16 -0.02
CA THR A 136 -5.75 3.55 0.82
C THR A 136 -6.21 4.97 0.49
N HIS A 137 -5.28 5.90 0.29
CA HIS A 137 -5.59 7.26 -0.17
C HIS A 137 -6.33 7.22 -1.52
N LEU A 138 -5.77 6.52 -2.52
CA LEU A 138 -6.33 6.50 -3.87
C LEU A 138 -7.70 5.82 -3.93
N PHE A 139 -7.89 4.72 -3.20
CA PHE A 139 -9.20 4.09 -3.06
C PHE A 139 -10.18 4.95 -2.28
N GLY A 140 -9.70 5.74 -1.32
CA GLY A 140 -10.45 6.81 -0.67
C GLY A 140 -10.93 7.89 -1.64
N ASP A 141 -10.19 8.08 -2.74
CA ASP A 141 -10.43 9.11 -3.74
C ASP A 141 -11.25 8.65 -4.94
N LEU A 142 -11.29 7.35 -5.23
CA LEU A 142 -12.08 6.74 -6.32
C LEU A 142 -13.59 7.06 -6.27
N PRO A 143 -14.27 7.07 -5.11
CA PRO A 143 -15.69 7.42 -5.03
C PRO A 143 -16.00 8.86 -5.42
N ASN A 144 -15.01 9.77 -5.38
CA ASN A 144 -15.23 11.18 -5.64
C ASN A 144 -15.41 11.45 -7.14
N LYS A 145 -16.04 12.59 -7.49
CA LYS A 145 -16.29 12.99 -8.89
C LYS A 145 -15.03 13.26 -9.75
N LYS A 146 -13.88 13.43 -9.12
CA LYS A 146 -12.63 13.78 -9.81
C LYS A 146 -11.80 12.51 -10.06
N SER A 147 -11.59 12.17 -11.33
CA SER A 147 -10.84 10.99 -11.74
C SER A 147 -9.36 11.01 -11.36
N ILE A 148 -8.85 9.83 -11.03
CA ILE A 148 -7.42 9.56 -10.80
C ILE A 148 -6.88 8.64 -11.90
N PRO A 149 -5.61 8.77 -12.29
CA PRO A 149 -5.01 7.88 -13.28
C PRO A 149 -4.86 6.46 -12.71
N VAL A 150 -5.22 5.46 -13.52
CA VAL A 150 -4.94 4.05 -13.20
C VAL A 150 -3.52 3.71 -13.67
N ILE A 151 -3.20 4.11 -14.91
CA ILE A 151 -1.89 3.98 -15.53
C ILE A 151 -1.32 5.39 -15.84
N PRO A 152 0.01 5.56 -15.86
CA PRO A 152 0.60 6.85 -16.15
C PRO A 152 0.25 7.31 -17.57
N PHE A 153 -0.12 8.59 -17.71
CA PHE A 153 -0.48 9.24 -18.98
C PHE A 153 -1.62 8.57 -19.77
N GLY A 154 -2.42 7.69 -19.16
CA GLY A 154 -3.45 6.91 -19.83
C GLY A 154 -4.81 6.95 -19.13
N PHE A 155 -5.42 5.77 -18.98
CA PHE A 155 -6.77 5.60 -18.44
C PHE A 155 -6.92 6.22 -17.05
N ARG A 156 -7.97 7.02 -16.87
CA ARG A 156 -8.36 7.63 -15.59
C ARG A 156 -9.74 7.13 -15.19
N PHE A 157 -9.94 6.95 -13.89
CA PHE A 157 -11.15 6.34 -13.36
C PHE A 157 -11.66 7.08 -12.12
N CYS A 158 -12.99 7.14 -11.98
CA CYS A 158 -13.71 7.51 -10.76
C CYS A 158 -15.11 6.90 -10.80
N LEU A 159 -15.70 6.67 -9.63
CA LEU A 159 -17.06 6.12 -9.48
C LEU A 159 -18.15 7.19 -9.48
N ASN A 160 -17.79 8.47 -9.29
CA ASN A 160 -18.72 9.60 -9.30
C ASN A 160 -19.92 9.46 -8.33
N LEU A 161 -19.67 8.93 -7.13
CA LEU A 161 -20.72 8.63 -6.14
C LEU A 161 -21.07 9.85 -5.27
N TRP A 162 -20.07 10.64 -4.86
CA TRP A 162 -20.27 11.82 -4.00
C TRP A 162 -19.17 12.87 -4.15
N ASN A 163 -19.35 14.04 -3.52
CA ASN A 163 -18.31 15.06 -3.47
C ASN A 163 -17.25 14.75 -2.40
N SER A 164 -16.03 15.25 -2.59
CA SER A 164 -14.95 15.06 -1.63
C SER A 164 -15.34 15.60 -0.25
N GLY A 165 -15.21 14.76 0.78
CA GLY A 165 -15.49 15.10 2.17
C GLY A 165 -16.91 14.80 2.66
N GLU A 166 -17.86 14.43 1.78
CA GLU A 166 -19.26 14.18 2.20
C GLU A 166 -19.47 12.88 2.99
N LYS A 167 -18.71 11.82 2.67
CA LYS A 167 -18.93 10.46 3.20
C LYS A 167 -17.71 9.87 3.91
N GLU A 168 -16.91 10.71 4.57
CA GLU A 168 -15.65 10.27 5.18
C GLU A 168 -15.82 9.18 6.24
N LYS A 169 -16.82 9.32 7.13
CA LYS A 169 -17.11 8.30 8.15
C LYS A 169 -17.48 6.95 7.53
N PHE A 170 -18.23 6.98 6.43
CA PHE A 170 -18.57 5.76 5.69
C PHE A 170 -17.33 5.14 5.04
N MET A 171 -16.42 5.96 4.48
CA MET A 171 -15.15 5.47 3.97
C MET A 171 -14.25 4.89 5.05
N MET A 172 -14.20 5.51 6.25
CA MET A 172 -13.49 4.94 7.39
C MET A 172 -14.03 3.56 7.77
N PHE A 173 -15.37 3.41 7.80
CA PHE A 173 -16.01 2.13 8.05
C PHE A 173 -15.64 1.10 6.97
N LEU A 174 -15.74 1.45 5.69
CA LEU A 174 -15.38 0.54 4.59
C LEU A 174 -13.90 0.12 4.64
N VAL A 175 -13.00 1.06 4.90
CA VAL A 175 -11.57 0.77 5.07
C VAL A 175 -11.37 -0.20 6.24
N GLY A 176 -12.08 -0.02 7.36
CA GLY A 176 -12.05 -0.95 8.49
C GLY A 176 -12.52 -2.35 8.11
N VAL A 177 -13.68 -2.47 7.44
CA VAL A 177 -14.20 -3.77 6.97
C VAL A 177 -13.21 -4.47 6.04
N VAL A 178 -12.70 -3.77 5.03
CA VAL A 178 -11.71 -4.32 4.10
C VAL A 178 -10.44 -4.73 4.83
N THR A 179 -9.95 -3.92 5.77
CA THR A 179 -8.78 -4.26 6.58
C THR A 179 -8.99 -5.54 7.38
N CYS A 180 -10.15 -5.70 8.03
CA CYS A 180 -10.49 -6.93 8.74
C CYS A 180 -10.56 -8.15 7.82
N ILE A 181 -11.12 -8.00 6.62
CA ILE A 181 -11.17 -9.08 5.62
C ILE A 181 -9.77 -9.47 5.19
N LEU A 182 -8.92 -8.50 4.86
CA LEU A 182 -7.53 -8.75 4.43
C LEU A 182 -6.70 -9.43 5.52
N VAL A 183 -6.82 -8.97 6.77
CA VAL A 183 -6.19 -9.62 7.93
C VAL A 183 -6.72 -11.05 8.12
N GLY A 184 -8.03 -11.25 7.98
CA GLY A 184 -8.63 -12.58 8.06
C GLY A 184 -8.12 -13.53 6.98
N ILE A 185 -7.98 -13.06 5.74
CA ILE A 185 -7.38 -13.84 4.65
C ILE A 185 -5.94 -14.20 4.99
N GLU A 186 -5.12 -13.23 5.40
CA GLU A 186 -3.71 -13.45 5.74
C GLU A 186 -3.54 -14.43 6.91
N ALA A 187 -4.36 -14.31 7.96
CA ALA A 187 -4.34 -15.23 9.10
C ALA A 187 -4.69 -16.67 8.70
N ASN A 188 -5.63 -16.86 7.76
CA ASN A 188 -5.96 -18.18 7.23
C ASN A 188 -4.81 -18.77 6.40
N LEU A 189 -4.14 -17.95 5.58
CA LEU A 189 -2.96 -18.38 4.81
C LEU A 189 -1.85 -18.84 5.75
N LEU A 190 -1.52 -18.05 6.78
CA LEU A 190 -0.53 -18.43 7.80
C LEU A 190 -0.90 -19.72 8.55
N THR A 191 -2.19 -19.94 8.79
CA THR A 191 -2.67 -21.17 9.45
C THR A 191 -2.49 -22.38 8.53
N LEU A 192 -2.81 -22.23 7.23
CA LEU A 192 -2.64 -23.28 6.24
C LEU A 192 -1.17 -23.66 6.07
N ASP A 193 -0.27 -22.67 5.98
CA ASP A 193 1.17 -22.91 5.86
C ASP A 193 1.70 -23.70 7.05
N ARG A 194 1.31 -23.33 8.28
CA ARG A 194 1.67 -24.09 9.48
C ARG A 194 1.16 -25.53 9.44
N LEU A 195 -0.07 -25.76 8.98
CA LEU A 195 -0.62 -27.12 8.87
C LEU A 195 0.17 -27.97 7.86
N LEU A 196 0.59 -27.38 6.74
CA LEU A 196 1.42 -28.05 5.73
C LEU A 196 2.81 -28.39 6.28
N GLU A 197 3.42 -27.50 7.06
CA GLU A 197 4.69 -27.76 7.75
C GLU A 197 4.57 -28.93 8.74
N TRP A 198 3.52 -28.95 9.56
CA TRP A 198 3.25 -30.06 10.48
C TRP A 198 3.04 -31.39 9.74
N TYR A 199 2.31 -31.37 8.63
CA TYR A 199 2.10 -32.56 7.80
C TYR A 199 3.43 -33.07 7.21
N ALA A 200 4.29 -32.19 6.70
CA ALA A 200 5.59 -32.55 6.17
C ALA A 200 6.48 -33.17 7.26
N PHE A 201 6.56 -32.55 8.43
CA PHE A 201 7.31 -33.06 9.58
C PHE A 201 6.83 -34.45 10.02
N ILE A 202 5.52 -34.64 10.16
CA ILE A 202 4.94 -35.95 10.53
C ILE A 202 5.25 -37.00 9.45
N SER A 203 5.18 -36.62 8.18
CA SER A 203 5.48 -37.53 7.06
C SER A 203 6.94 -38.00 7.08
N GLU A 204 7.89 -37.08 7.32
CA GLU A 204 9.31 -37.43 7.49
C GLU A 204 9.54 -38.35 8.69
N LEU A 205 8.86 -38.06 9.81
CA LEU A 205 8.93 -38.87 11.02
C LEU A 205 8.43 -40.30 10.77
N ILE A 206 7.31 -40.47 10.07
CA ILE A 206 6.78 -41.79 9.69
C ILE A 206 7.79 -42.56 8.83
N VAL A 207 8.42 -41.91 7.85
CA VAL A 207 9.44 -42.54 6.99
C VAL A 207 10.67 -42.99 7.80
N GLN A 208 11.10 -42.20 8.78
CA GLN A 208 12.23 -42.54 9.64
C GLN A 208 11.93 -43.70 10.60
N PHE A 209 10.73 -43.76 11.18
CA PHE A 209 10.36 -44.79 12.16
C PHE A 209 9.82 -46.08 11.55
N PHE A 210 9.32 -46.03 10.31
CA PHE A 210 8.92 -47.20 9.54
C PHE A 210 9.73 -47.29 8.25
N PRO A 211 11.05 -47.47 8.33
CA PRO A 211 11.85 -47.66 7.14
C PRO A 211 11.30 -48.88 6.41
N LYS A 212 10.98 -48.73 5.12
CA LYS A 212 10.56 -49.85 4.29
C LYS A 212 11.60 -50.96 4.48
N ASN A 213 11.19 -52.09 5.06
CA ASN A 213 12.01 -53.30 5.09
C ASN A 213 12.51 -53.52 3.67
N GLN A 214 13.81 -53.32 3.44
CA GLN A 214 14.41 -53.67 2.18
C GLN A 214 14.29 -55.19 2.08
N VAL A 215 13.32 -55.63 1.28
CA VAL A 215 13.24 -57.02 0.86
C VAL A 215 14.43 -57.21 -0.07
N THR A 216 15.57 -57.60 0.49
CA THR A 216 16.68 -58.17 -0.27
C THR A 216 16.20 -59.50 -0.82
N VAL A 217 15.99 -59.56 -2.14
CA VAL A 217 15.80 -60.78 -2.92
C VAL A 217 17.16 -61.43 -3.15
#